data_AF-A0A5C9C5J0-F1
#
_entry.id   AF-A0A5C9C5J0-F1
#
_cell.length_a   1.000
_cell.length_b   1.000
_cell.length_c   1.000
_cell.angle_alpha   90.00
_cell.angle_beta   90.00
_cell.angle_gamma   90.00
#
_symmetry.space_group_name_H-M   'P 1'
#
loop_
_entity.id
_entity.type
_entity.pdbx_description
1 polymer ?
#
loop_
_entity_poly.entity_id
_entity_poly.type
_entity_poly.pdbx_seq_one_letter_code
_entity_poly.pdbx_strand_id
1 'polypeptide(L)'
;MSQVHLHLLITHLPVFGSILGALVLSYGLWVKSNQTKNAAYFIFIISAIGAGIAYLTGEGAEEAVEKIQGVSENMIKLHEDSAMYALISLIALGVMSIVALVVSRFKISLMKSTSIVVLIISLVSFGLVARTGYLGGQIRHTEIANGAIQSNGSAEGGEKDND
;
A
#
# COMPACT_ATOMS: atom_id res chain seq x y z
N MET A 1 16.30 -3.23 -18.37
CA MET A 1 15.81 -4.06 -17.24
C MET A 1 14.47 -4.65 -17.65
N SER A 2 14.16 -5.90 -17.28
CA SER A 2 12.85 -6.49 -17.58
C SER A 2 11.75 -5.84 -16.75
N GLN A 3 10.50 -5.90 -17.22
CA GLN A 3 9.33 -5.41 -16.48
C GLN A 3 9.21 -6.14 -15.12
N VAL A 4 9.44 -7.45 -15.09
CA VAL A 4 9.49 -8.27 -13.86
C VAL A 4 10.45 -7.68 -12.83
N HIS A 5 11.68 -7.37 -13.23
CA HIS A 5 12.70 -6.86 -12.31
C HIS A 5 12.33 -5.48 -11.78
N LEU A 6 11.81 -4.61 -12.66
CA LEU A 6 11.39 -3.27 -12.26
C LEU A 6 10.18 -3.30 -11.33
N HIS A 7 9.20 -4.17 -11.60
CA HIS A 7 8.02 -4.38 -10.76
C HIS A 7 8.44 -4.81 -9.36
N LEU A 8 9.22 -5.88 -9.22
CA LEU A 8 9.66 -6.38 -7.91
C LEU A 8 10.50 -5.38 -7.12
N LEU A 9 11.31 -4.57 -7.82
CA LEU A 9 12.11 -3.51 -7.19
C LEU A 9 11.22 -2.38 -6.63
N ILE A 10 10.23 -1.95 -7.40
CA ILE A 10 9.47 -0.72 -7.11
C ILE A 10 8.22 -0.97 -6.26
N THR A 11 7.69 -2.20 -6.19
CA THR A 11 6.45 -2.54 -5.46
C THR A 11 6.45 -2.19 -3.97
N HIS A 12 7.62 -2.13 -3.34
CA HIS A 12 7.77 -1.79 -1.92
C HIS A 12 7.69 -0.28 -1.67
N LEU A 13 8.06 0.54 -2.66
CA LEU A 13 8.10 1.99 -2.53
C LEU A 13 6.71 2.60 -2.21
N PRO A 14 5.61 2.21 -2.86
CA PRO A 14 4.26 2.62 -2.48
C PRO A 14 3.88 2.31 -1.03
N VAL A 15 4.22 1.10 -0.56
CA VAL A 15 3.89 0.64 0.80
C VAL A 15 4.64 1.45 1.84
N PHE A 16 5.97 1.53 1.74
CA PHE A 16 6.77 2.29 2.70
C PHE A 16 6.55 3.79 2.57
N GLY A 17 6.40 4.31 1.35
CA GLY A 17 6.15 5.73 1.11
C GLY A 17 4.85 6.21 1.75
N SER A 18 3.77 5.43 1.66
CA SER A 18 2.48 5.80 2.27
C SER A 18 2.53 5.76 3.80
N ILE A 19 3.11 4.74 4.42
CA ILE A 19 3.18 4.67 5.89
C ILE A 19 4.21 5.64 6.50
N LEU A 20 5.42 5.73 5.92
CA LEU A 20 6.45 6.65 6.42
C LEU A 20 6.01 8.10 6.21
N GLY A 21 5.39 8.41 5.07
CA GLY A 21 4.78 9.73 4.84
C GLY A 21 3.71 10.05 5.88
N ALA A 22 2.85 9.09 6.25
CA ALA A 22 1.83 9.28 7.28
C ALA A 22 2.45 9.55 8.66
N LEU A 23 3.50 8.83 9.03
CA LEU A 23 4.24 9.05 10.29
C LEU A 23 4.89 10.43 10.32
N VAL A 24 5.57 10.84 9.23
CA VAL A 24 6.20 12.16 9.12
C VAL A 24 5.15 13.27 9.15
N LEU A 25 4.01 13.10 8.49
CA LEU A 25 2.91 14.07 8.50
C LEU A 25 2.30 14.19 9.90
N SER A 26 2.08 13.06 10.57
CA SER A 26 1.58 13.01 11.96
C SER A 26 2.53 13.75 12.91
N TYR A 27 3.83 13.48 12.80
CA TYR A 27 4.84 14.20 13.57
C TYR A 27 4.84 15.69 13.25
N GLY A 28 4.81 16.07 11.98
CA GLY A 28 4.75 17.47 11.53
C GLY A 28 3.51 18.23 12.02
N LEU A 29 2.37 17.54 12.13
CA LEU A 29 1.16 18.07 12.75
C LEU A 29 1.31 18.27 14.27
N TRP A 30 1.93 17.32 14.96
CA TRP A 30 2.16 17.39 16.41
C TRP A 30 3.11 18.54 16.78
N VAL A 31 4.27 18.64 16.10
CA VAL A 31 5.25 19.72 16.36
C VAL A 31 4.91 21.02 15.63
N LYS A 32 3.81 21.05 14.87
CA LYS A 32 3.33 22.20 14.08
C LYS A 32 4.36 22.74 13.07
N SER A 33 5.26 21.89 12.57
CA SER A 33 6.33 22.27 11.63
C SER A 33 5.84 22.22 10.18
N ASN A 34 5.89 23.36 9.48
CA ASN A 34 5.51 23.44 8.07
C ASN A 34 6.49 22.70 7.16
N GLN A 35 7.77 22.75 7.49
CA GLN A 35 8.84 22.07 6.76
C GLN A 35 8.66 20.55 6.83
N THR A 36 8.31 20.03 8.01
CA THR A 36 8.07 18.58 8.21
C THR A 36 6.81 18.12 7.46
N LYS A 37 5.74 18.90 7.47
CA LYS A 37 4.53 18.59 6.68
C LYS A 37 4.84 18.58 5.18
N ASN A 38 5.59 19.56 4.69
CA ASN A 38 6.00 19.60 3.28
C ASN A 38 6.86 18.39 2.89
N ALA A 39 7.78 17.95 3.76
CA ALA A 39 8.56 16.74 3.54
C ALA A 39 7.66 15.50 3.39
N ALA A 40 6.63 15.35 4.23
CA ALA A 40 5.66 14.26 4.08
C ALA A 40 4.91 14.31 2.75
N TYR A 41 4.49 15.50 2.28
CA TYR A 41 3.82 15.65 0.99
C TYR A 41 4.72 15.21 -0.17
N PHE A 42 6.02 15.51 -0.14
CA PHE A 42 6.95 14.99 -1.14
C PHE A 42 7.09 13.48 -1.11
N ILE A 43 7.13 12.86 0.08
CA ILE A 43 7.15 11.40 0.22
C ILE A 43 5.91 10.78 -0.42
N PHE A 44 4.72 11.35 -0.19
CA PHE A 44 3.48 10.88 -0.80
C PHE A 44 3.46 11.00 -2.32
N ILE A 45 4.00 12.10 -2.87
CA ILE A 45 4.12 12.27 -4.32
C ILE A 45 5.04 11.19 -4.92
N ILE A 46 6.19 10.93 -4.30
CA ILE A 46 7.13 9.89 -4.73
C ILE A 46 6.48 8.51 -4.64
N SER A 47 5.74 8.24 -3.56
CA SER A 47 4.97 7.00 -3.36
C SER A 47 3.93 6.80 -4.48
N ALA A 48 3.19 7.84 -4.86
CA ALA A 48 2.20 7.80 -5.93
C ALA A 48 2.84 7.52 -7.30
N ILE A 49 3.99 8.15 -7.60
CA ILE A 49 4.76 7.87 -8.82
C ILE A 49 5.23 6.42 -8.83
N GLY A 50 5.77 5.94 -7.70
CA GLY A 50 6.19 4.55 -7.54
C GLY A 50 5.05 3.56 -7.79
N ALA A 51 3.83 3.89 -7.38
CA ALA A 51 2.65 3.05 -7.59
C ALA A 51 2.27 2.98 -9.07
N GLY A 52 2.35 4.11 -9.77
CA GLY A 52 2.16 4.14 -11.23
C GLY A 52 3.17 3.24 -11.95
N ILE A 53 4.45 3.31 -11.58
CA ILE A 53 5.48 2.46 -12.18
C ILE A 53 5.24 0.98 -11.84
N ALA A 54 4.90 0.66 -10.59
CA ALA A 54 4.58 -0.70 -10.16
C ALA A 54 3.43 -1.28 -10.99
N TYR A 55 2.34 -0.51 -11.15
CA TYR A 55 1.16 -0.94 -11.90
C TYR A 55 1.48 -1.18 -13.38
N LEU A 56 2.16 -0.22 -14.03
CA LEU A 56 2.54 -0.33 -15.45
C LEU A 56 3.51 -1.49 -15.75
N THR A 57 4.25 -1.94 -14.75
CA THR A 57 5.19 -3.08 -14.89
C THR A 57 4.58 -4.40 -14.42
N GLY A 58 3.34 -4.38 -13.89
CA GLY A 58 2.65 -5.55 -13.36
C GLY A 58 2.27 -6.58 -14.41
N GLU A 59 1.78 -6.15 -15.58
CA GLU A 59 1.40 -7.04 -16.69
C GLU A 59 2.57 -7.94 -17.11
N GLY A 60 3.75 -7.37 -17.34
CA GLY A 60 4.94 -8.15 -17.66
C GLY A 60 5.45 -9.04 -16.50
N ALA A 61 5.08 -8.72 -15.25
CA ALA A 61 5.35 -9.59 -14.10
C ALA A 61 4.36 -10.76 -14.03
N GLU A 62 3.09 -10.52 -14.36
CA GLU A 62 2.03 -11.53 -14.47
C GLU A 62 2.32 -12.54 -15.59
N GLU A 63 2.58 -12.08 -16.81
CA GLU A 63 2.89 -12.95 -17.96
C GLU A 63 4.05 -13.90 -17.67
N ALA A 64 5.02 -13.45 -16.87
CA ALA A 64 6.18 -14.23 -16.49
C ALA A 64 5.87 -15.35 -15.48
N VAL A 65 4.77 -15.25 -14.72
CA VAL A 65 4.43 -16.19 -13.64
C VAL A 65 3.14 -16.97 -13.88
N GLU A 66 2.23 -16.50 -14.75
CA GLU A 66 0.91 -17.10 -14.98
C GLU A 66 0.99 -18.57 -15.42
N LYS A 67 2.04 -18.96 -16.17
CA LYS A 67 2.21 -20.32 -16.71
C LYS A 67 3.03 -21.26 -15.82
N ILE A 68 3.46 -20.79 -14.65
CA ILE A 68 4.27 -21.59 -13.73
C ILE A 68 3.37 -22.53 -12.92
N GLN A 69 3.71 -23.82 -12.86
CA GLN A 69 2.98 -24.78 -12.03
C GLN A 69 3.00 -24.35 -10.55
N GLY A 70 1.82 -24.37 -9.92
CA GLY A 70 1.64 -24.00 -8.51
C GLY A 70 1.31 -22.53 -8.27
N VAL A 71 1.31 -21.69 -9.31
CA VAL A 71 0.80 -20.31 -9.23
C VAL A 71 -0.71 -20.30 -9.46
N SER A 72 -1.45 -19.58 -8.61
CA SER A 72 -2.89 -19.45 -8.74
C SER A 72 -3.26 -18.21 -9.56
N GLU A 73 -3.83 -18.41 -10.75
CA GLU A 73 -4.39 -17.32 -11.57
C GLU A 73 -5.43 -16.48 -10.81
N ASN A 74 -6.22 -17.11 -9.94
CA ASN A 74 -7.19 -16.40 -9.11
C ASN A 74 -6.51 -15.42 -8.14
N MET A 75 -5.36 -15.80 -7.57
CA MET A 75 -4.59 -14.90 -6.70
C MET A 75 -3.94 -13.75 -7.46
N ILE A 76 -3.50 -13.99 -8.71
CA ILE A 76 -3.01 -12.94 -9.61
C ILE A 76 -4.12 -11.92 -9.86
N LYS A 77 -5.32 -12.36 -10.26
CA LYS A 77 -6.48 -11.47 -10.49
C LYS A 77 -6.86 -10.68 -9.25
N LEU A 78 -6.89 -11.30 -8.07
CA LEU A 78 -7.17 -10.59 -6.82
C LEU A 78 -6.12 -9.52 -6.51
N HIS A 79 -4.84 -9.82 -6.77
CA HIS A 79 -3.76 -8.86 -6.63
C HIS A 79 -3.91 -7.69 -7.60
N GLU A 80 -4.19 -7.97 -8.88
CA GLU A 80 -4.41 -6.97 -9.94
C GLU A 80 -5.59 -6.05 -9.61
N ASP A 81 -6.75 -6.62 -9.26
CA ASP A 81 -7.94 -5.87 -8.85
C ASP A 81 -7.62 -4.95 -7.66
N SER A 82 -6.94 -5.50 -6.64
CA SER A 82 -6.50 -4.71 -5.48
C SER A 82 -5.50 -3.62 -5.87
N ALA A 83 -4.60 -3.88 -6.83
CA ALA A 83 -3.63 -2.93 -7.32
C ALA A 83 -4.30 -1.73 -8.00
N MET A 84 -5.40 -1.94 -8.72
CA MET A 84 -6.17 -0.84 -9.33
C MET A 84 -6.72 0.12 -8.25
N TYR A 85 -7.35 -0.41 -7.20
CA TYR A 85 -7.86 0.43 -6.10
C TYR A 85 -6.74 1.13 -5.34
N ALA A 86 -5.62 0.45 -5.09
CA ALA A 86 -4.46 1.03 -4.45
C ALA A 86 -3.85 2.17 -5.30
N LEU A 87 -3.75 1.98 -6.62
CA LEU A 87 -3.26 2.99 -7.55
C LEU A 87 -4.14 4.24 -7.53
N ILE A 88 -5.47 4.09 -7.66
CA ILE A 88 -6.41 5.22 -7.64
C ILE A 88 -6.28 6.01 -6.33
N SER A 89 -6.22 5.30 -5.20
CA SER A 89 -6.06 5.93 -3.88
C SER A 89 -4.73 6.69 -3.76
N LEU A 90 -3.62 6.11 -4.23
CA LEU A 90 -2.31 6.75 -4.18
C LEU A 90 -2.18 7.93 -5.14
N ILE A 91 -2.83 7.89 -6.30
CA ILE A 91 -2.93 9.05 -7.19
C ILE A 91 -3.70 10.17 -6.49
N ALA A 92 -4.84 9.86 -5.87
CA ALA A 92 -5.60 10.84 -5.10
C ALA A 92 -4.77 11.44 -3.96
N LEU A 93 -4.00 10.62 -3.24
CA LEU A 93 -3.06 11.06 -2.20
C LEU A 93 -1.98 11.99 -2.76
N GLY A 94 -1.37 11.64 -3.90
CA GLY A 94 -0.34 12.44 -4.57
C GLY A 94 -0.88 13.81 -5.02
N VAL A 95 -2.05 13.83 -5.67
CA VAL A 95 -2.72 15.06 -6.09
C VAL A 95 -3.07 15.93 -4.87
N MET A 96 -3.65 15.35 -3.83
CA MET A 96 -3.96 16.09 -2.60
C MET A 96 -2.72 16.61 -1.88
N SER A 97 -1.59 15.92 -2.00
CA SER A 97 -0.29 16.38 -1.48
C SER A 97 0.24 17.59 -2.25
N ILE A 98 0.07 17.62 -3.58
CA ILE A 98 0.38 18.80 -4.41
C ILE A 98 -0.51 19.97 -4.01
N VAL A 99 -1.83 19.74 -3.86
CA VAL A 99 -2.77 20.76 -3.38
C VAL A 99 -2.35 21.29 -2.01
N ALA A 100 -1.97 20.41 -1.08
CA ALA A 100 -1.52 20.79 0.25
C ALA A 100 -0.23 21.63 0.22
N LEU A 101 0.72 21.32 -0.67
CA LEU A 101 1.91 22.14 -0.89
C LEU A 101 1.56 23.54 -1.40
N VAL A 102 0.62 23.66 -2.34
CA VAL A 102 0.17 24.97 -2.86
C VAL A 102 -0.57 25.75 -1.76
N VAL A 103 -1.49 25.11 -1.02
CA VAL A 103 -2.22 25.75 0.09
C VAL A 103 -1.27 26.23 1.18
N SER A 104 -0.22 25.45 1.50
CA SER A 104 0.84 25.79 2.45
C SER A 104 1.57 27.09 2.10
N ARG A 105 1.60 27.48 0.81
CA ARG A 105 2.26 28.70 0.33
C ARG A 105 1.34 29.93 0.34
N PHE A 106 0.03 29.76 0.15
CA PHE A 106 -0.89 30.89 -0.08
C PHE A 106 -1.96 31.08 0.99
N LYS A 107 -2.34 30.04 1.76
CA LYS A 107 -3.47 30.10 2.70
C LYS A 107 -3.18 29.38 4.02
N ILE A 108 -2.49 30.09 4.93
CA ILE A 108 -2.05 29.56 6.23
C ILE A 108 -3.22 29.02 7.08
N SER A 109 -4.40 29.65 7.02
CA SER A 109 -5.57 29.24 7.79
C SER A 109 -6.12 27.86 7.43
N LEU A 110 -5.96 27.42 6.17
CA LEU A 110 -6.47 26.12 5.69
C LEU A 110 -5.47 24.97 5.88
N MET A 111 -4.20 25.28 6.16
CA MET A 111 -3.12 24.29 6.21
C MET A 111 -3.39 23.12 7.14
N LYS A 112 -3.93 23.37 8.34
CA LYS A 112 -4.22 22.33 9.31
C LYS A 112 -5.31 21.39 8.81
N SER A 113 -6.40 21.94 8.27
CA SER A 113 -7.52 21.15 7.74
C SER A 113 -7.05 20.28 6.57
N THR A 114 -6.35 20.86 5.60
CA THR A 114 -5.81 20.12 4.45
C THR A 114 -4.83 19.03 4.88
N SER A 115 -3.97 19.29 5.87
CA SER A 115 -3.05 18.28 6.42
C SER A 115 -3.79 17.09 7.03
N ILE A 116 -4.88 17.33 7.78
CA ILE A 116 -5.68 16.26 8.39
C ILE A 116 -6.35 15.42 7.30
N VAL A 117 -6.90 16.05 6.26
CA VAL A 117 -7.50 15.36 5.12
C VAL A 117 -6.46 14.47 4.42
N VAL A 118 -5.27 15.01 4.12
CA VAL A 118 -4.17 14.23 3.51
C VAL A 118 -3.76 13.06 4.40
N LEU A 119 -3.69 13.25 5.72
CA LEU A 119 -3.36 12.17 6.65
C LEU A 119 -4.40 11.03 6.59
N ILE A 120 -5.69 11.34 6.58
CA ILE A 120 -6.75 10.32 6.47
C ILE A 120 -6.62 9.55 5.14
N ILE A 121 -6.46 10.27 4.03
CA ILE A 121 -6.26 9.66 2.70
C ILE A 121 -5.01 8.76 2.70
N SER A 122 -3.93 9.17 3.38
CA SER A 122 -2.69 8.39 3.43
C SER A 122 -2.87 7.05 4.17
N LEU A 123 -3.66 7.02 5.24
CA LEU A 123 -3.94 5.79 5.99
C LEU A 123 -4.81 4.83 5.20
N VAL A 124 -5.83 5.34 4.49
CA VAL A 124 -6.65 4.54 3.57
C VAL A 124 -5.79 3.98 2.44
N SER A 125 -4.95 4.82 1.83
CA SER A 125 -4.05 4.41 0.75
C SER A 125 -3.06 3.34 1.22
N PHE A 126 -2.50 3.50 2.42
CA PHE A 126 -1.62 2.50 3.03
C PHE A 126 -2.35 1.16 3.21
N GLY A 127 -3.57 1.16 3.75
CA GLY A 127 -4.35 -0.07 3.91
C GLY A 127 -4.60 -0.80 2.58
N LEU A 128 -4.95 -0.06 1.54
CA LEU A 128 -5.18 -0.62 0.21
C LEU A 128 -3.90 -1.21 -0.40
N VAL A 129 -2.78 -0.47 -0.37
CA VAL A 129 -1.52 -0.95 -0.96
C VAL A 129 -0.90 -2.08 -0.14
N ALA A 130 -1.06 -2.09 1.18
CA ALA A 130 -0.66 -3.19 2.04
C ALA A 130 -1.44 -4.46 1.72
N ARG A 131 -2.76 -4.36 1.49
CA ARG A 131 -3.59 -5.48 1.00
C ARG A 131 -3.10 -5.99 -0.35
N THR A 132 -2.80 -5.10 -1.29
CA THR A 132 -2.25 -5.48 -2.60
C THR A 132 -0.92 -6.24 -2.44
N GLY A 133 -0.01 -5.76 -1.59
CA GLY A 133 1.25 -6.45 -1.28
C GLY A 133 1.03 -7.83 -0.63
N TYR A 134 0.07 -7.94 0.30
CA TYR A 134 -0.30 -9.20 0.93
C TYR A 134 -0.84 -10.24 -0.07
N LEU A 135 -1.69 -9.82 -1.01
CA LEU A 135 -2.18 -10.68 -2.10
C LEU A 135 -1.03 -11.08 -3.04
N GLY A 136 -0.12 -10.14 -3.35
CA GLY A 136 1.07 -10.39 -4.16
C GLY A 136 1.98 -11.45 -3.55
N GLY A 137 2.17 -11.43 -2.22
CA GLY A 137 2.93 -12.46 -1.51
C GLY A 137 2.33 -13.87 -1.64
N GLN A 138 1.01 -13.98 -1.69
CA GLN A 138 0.31 -15.27 -1.81
C GLN A 138 0.38 -15.90 -3.21
N ILE A 139 0.77 -15.15 -4.25
CA ILE A 139 0.87 -15.67 -5.63
C ILE A 139 1.84 -16.86 -5.70
N ARG A 140 2.90 -16.86 -4.88
CA ARG A 140 3.92 -17.92 -4.87
C ARG A 140 4.24 -18.50 -3.49
N HIS A 141 3.75 -17.89 -2.41
CA HIS A 141 3.92 -18.39 -1.04
C HIS A 141 2.60 -18.93 -0.49
N THR A 142 2.30 -20.19 -0.81
CA THR A 142 1.11 -20.88 -0.26
C THR A 142 1.16 -21.00 1.27
N GLU A 143 2.34 -20.85 1.89
CA GLU A 143 2.50 -20.79 3.34
C GLU A 143 1.74 -19.60 3.95
N ILE A 144 1.60 -18.48 3.21
CA ILE A 144 0.85 -17.30 3.67
C ILE A 144 -0.67 -17.57 3.68
N ALA A 145 -1.16 -18.40 2.77
CA ALA A 145 -2.58 -18.80 2.72
C ALA A 145 -2.92 -19.81 3.84
N ASN A 146 -2.03 -20.77 4.12
CA ASN A 146 -2.25 -21.80 5.14
C ASN A 146 -2.07 -21.31 6.58
N GLY A 147 -1.29 -20.25 6.80
CA GLY A 147 -1.11 -19.65 8.13
C GLY A 147 -2.40 -19.08 8.74
N ALA A 148 -3.34 -18.63 7.91
CA ALA A 148 -4.65 -18.14 8.38
C ALA A 148 -5.57 -19.28 8.86
N ILE A 149 -5.40 -20.50 8.34
CA ILE A 149 -6.22 -21.68 8.69
C ILE A 149 -5.70 -22.34 9.98
N GLN A 150 -4.38 -22.36 10.21
CA GLN A 150 -3.83 -23.00 11.43
C GLN A 150 -4.05 -22.21 12.73
N SER A 151 -4.38 -20.91 12.67
CA SER A 151 -4.68 -20.14 13.89
C SER A 151 -6.07 -20.40 14.48
N ASN A 152 -6.96 -21.08 13.76
CA ASN A 152 -8.35 -21.35 14.20
C ASN A 152 -8.64 -22.83 14.52
N GLY A 153 -7.62 -23.71 14.50
CA GLY A 153 -7.80 -25.16 14.64
C GLY A 153 -7.34 -25.79 15.97
N SER A 154 -6.86 -25.01 16.95
CA SER A 154 -6.24 -25.57 18.17
C SER A 154 -7.07 -25.39 19.44
N ALA A 155 -8.40 -25.21 19.33
CA ALA A 155 -9.28 -25.08 20.48
C ALA A 155 -10.62 -25.79 20.28
N GLU A 156 -10.60 -27.08 19.92
CA GLU A 156 -11.73 -27.98 20.19
C GLU A 156 -11.24 -29.43 20.14
N GLY A 157 -10.95 -29.97 21.32
CA GLY A 157 -10.48 -31.34 21.51
C GLY A 157 -10.39 -31.71 22.98
N GLY A 158 -11.36 -31.22 23.78
CA GLY A 158 -11.56 -31.62 25.16
C GLY A 158 -12.81 -32.50 25.26
N GLU A 159 -12.58 -33.71 25.76
CA GLU A 159 -13.54 -34.54 26.51
C GLU A 159 -14.70 -35.21 25.76
N LYS A 160 -14.56 -36.52 25.54
CA LYS A 160 -15.61 -37.50 25.85
C LYS A 160 -15.00 -38.76 26.46
N ASP A 161 -15.38 -39.01 27.71
CA ASP A 161 -15.26 -40.26 28.46
C ASP A 161 -15.78 -41.48 27.69
N ASN A 162 -15.20 -42.66 27.96
CA ASN A 162 -15.87 -43.77 28.65
C ASN A 162 -15.02 -45.06 28.65
N ASP A 163 -14.95 -45.67 29.84
CA ASP A 163 -14.58 -47.05 30.23
C ASP A 163 -13.11 -47.52 30.19
#